data_AF-A0A2M7F418-F1
#
_entry.id   AF-A0A2M7F418-F1
#
_cell.length_a   1.000
_cell.length_b   1.000
_cell.length_c   1.000
_cell.angle_alpha   90.00
_cell.angle_beta   90.00
_cell.angle_gamma   90.00
#
_symmetry.space_group_name_H-M   'P 1'
#
loop_
_entity.id
_entity.type
_entity.pdbx_description
1 polymer ?
#
loop_
_entity_poly.entity_id
_entity_poly.type
_entity_poly.pdbx_seq_one_letter_code
_entity_poly.pdbx_strand_id
1 'polypeptide(L)' 'TLPGVQRVSIYGDRLHITLESREVLGRVLEEMKQNQIGIKGSREIVPSLEDIFISMVESQ' A
#
# COMPACT_ATOMS: atom_id res chain seq x y z
N THR A 1 -11.76 3.52 6.24
CA THR A 1 -11.04 2.30 5.78
C THR A 1 -11.54 1.97 4.39
N LEU A 2 -10.63 1.82 3.42
CA LEU A 2 -11.00 1.47 2.03
C LEU A 2 -11.24 -0.05 1.91
N PRO A 3 -12.38 -0.51 1.35
CA PRO A 3 -12.60 -1.92 1.09
C PRO A 3 -11.52 -2.51 0.16
N GLY A 4 -10.99 -3.68 0.51
CA GLY A 4 -9.95 -4.36 -0.25
C GLY A 4 -8.51 -3.97 0.08
N VAL A 5 -8.32 -2.99 0.97
CA VAL A 5 -7.00 -2.66 1.54
C VAL A 5 -6.78 -3.49 2.80
N GLN A 6 -5.82 -4.41 2.76
CA GLN A 6 -5.51 -5.29 3.89
C GLN A 6 -4.51 -4.66 4.86
N ARG A 7 -3.52 -3.95 4.33
CA ARG A 7 -2.45 -3.35 5.12
C ARG A 7 -1.95 -2.08 4.45
N VAL A 8 -1.58 -1.10 5.26
CA VAL A 8 -0.86 0.10 4.84
C VAL A 8 0.33 0.28 5.77
N SER A 9 1.53 0.33 5.21
CA SER A 9 2.77 0.65 5.92
C SER A 9 3.38 1.90 5.31
N ILE A 10 3.92 2.78 6.17
CA ILE A 10 4.51 4.06 5.76
C ILE A 10 6.03 3.97 5.91
N TYR A 11 6.75 4.20 4.82
CA TYR A 11 8.22 4.18 4.77
C TYR A 11 8.73 5.50 4.20
N GLY A 12 9.03 6.47 5.07
CA GLY A 12 9.43 7.81 4.64
C GLY A 12 8.33 8.49 3.83
N ASP A 13 8.59 8.80 2.55
CA ASP A 13 7.62 9.40 1.62
C ASP A 13 6.84 8.34 0.81
N ARG A 14 7.02 7.05 1.10
CA ARG A 14 6.38 5.94 0.39
C ARG A 14 5.30 5.28 1.21
N LEU A 15 4.24 4.87 0.53
CA LEU A 15 3.18 4.03 1.07
C LEU A 15 3.30 2.65 0.44
N HIS A 16 3.45 1.62 1.28
CA HIS A 16 3.32 0.23 0.89
C HIS A 16 1.91 -0.22 1.26
N ILE A 17 1.15 -0.66 0.27
CA ILE A 17 -0.26 -1.02 0.44
C ILE A 17 -0.44 -2.45 -0.04
N THR A 18 -0.90 -3.31 0.86
CA THR A 18 -1.30 -4.68 0.52
C THR A 18 -2.77 -4.67 0.17
N LEU A 19 -3.09 -5.16 -1.03
CA LEU A 19 -4.45 -5.18 -1.58
C LEU A 19 -4.93 -6.62 -1.76
N GLU A 20 -6.24 -6.83 -1.60
CA GLU A 20 -6.89 -8.12 -1.86
C GLU A 20 -6.80 -8.54 -3.33
N SER A 21 -6.95 -7.59 -4.24
CA SER A 21 -6.82 -7.81 -5.68
C SER A 21 -6.33 -6.54 -6.38
N ARG A 22 -5.79 -6.71 -7.59
CA ARG A 22 -5.31 -5.59 -8.42
C ARG A 22 -6.43 -4.59 -8.77
N GLU A 23 -7.68 -5.04 -8.80
CA GLU A 23 -8.84 -4.21 -9.11
C GLU A 23 -9.09 -3.13 -8.06
N VAL A 24 -8.67 -3.37 -6.81
CA VAL A 24 -8.78 -2.41 -5.70
C VAL A 24 -7.85 -1.22 -5.90
N LEU A 25 -6.73 -1.39 -6.62
CA LEU A 25 -5.72 -0.34 -6.82
C LEU A 25 -6.32 0.92 -7.44
N GLY A 26 -7.18 0.78 -8.45
CA GLY A 26 -7.81 1.92 -9.12
C GLY A 26 -8.61 2.79 -8.14
N ARG A 27 -9.38 2.16 -7.25
CA ARG A 27 -10.17 2.85 -6.22
C ARG A 27 -9.27 3.54 -5.19
N VAL A 28 -8.17 2.90 -4.80
CA VAL A 28 -7.19 3.51 -3.89
C VAL A 28 -6.56 4.76 -4.49
N LEU A 29 -6.16 4.70 -5.76
CA LEU A 29 -5.59 5.86 -6.46
C LEU A 29 -6.60 7.00 -6.61
N GLU A 30 -7.86 6.67 -6.89
CA GLU A 30 -8.94 7.65 -7.01
C GLU A 30 -9.20 8.35 -5.66
N GLU A 31 -9.31 7.58 -4.57
CA GLU A 31 -9.49 8.12 -3.22
C GLU A 31 -8.30 8.99 -2.80
N MET A 32 -7.07 8.59 -3.09
CA MET A 32 -5.89 9.41 -2.82
C MET A 32 -5.97 10.76 -3.55
N LYS A 33 -6.40 10.74 -4.81
CA LYS A 33 -6.59 11.96 -5.60
C LYS A 33 -7.71 12.85 -5.04
N GLN A 34 -8.84 12.27 -4.63
CA GLN A 34 -9.95 13.02 -3.99
C GLN A 34 -9.49 13.71 -2.70
N ASN A 35 -8.60 13.06 -1.94
CA ASN A 35 -8.00 13.60 -0.73
C ASN A 35 -6.79 14.52 -1.01
N GLN A 36 -6.56 14.92 -2.26
CA GLN A 36 -5.46 15.81 -2.69
C GLN A 36 -4.06 15.27 -2.35
N ILE A 37 -3.91 13.95 -2.24
CA ILE A 37 -2.64 13.27 -2.03
C ILE A 37 -1.96 13.08 -3.40
N GLY A 38 -0.89 13.82 -3.64
CA GLY A 38 -0.12 13.74 -4.88
C GLY A 38 0.69 12.45 -4.97
N ILE A 39 0.23 11.49 -5.78
CA ILE A 39 0.95 10.25 -6.06
C ILE A 39 1.95 10.48 -7.20
N LYS A 40 3.25 10.35 -6.92
CA LYS A 40 4.31 10.43 -7.95
C LYS A 40 4.33 9.21 -8.88
N GLY A 41 3.83 8.07 -8.39
CA GLY A 41 3.66 6.85 -9.15
C GLY A 41 3.29 5.68 -8.24
N SER A 42 2.59 4.69 -8.78
CA SER A 42 2.34 3.40 -8.12
C SER A 42 3.11 2.31 -8.86
N ARG A 43 3.88 1.49 -8.15
CA ARG A 43 4.53 0.31 -8.73
C ARG A 43 4.03 -0.93 -8.03
N GLU A 44 3.72 -1.97 -8.80
CA GLU A 44 3.54 -3.30 -8.25
C GLU A 44 4.93 -3.84 -7.90
N ILE A 45 5.09 -4.30 -6.66
CA ILE A 45 6.31 -4.99 -6.22
C ILE A 45 5.94 -6.41 -5.82
N VAL A 46 6.79 -7.35 -6.21
CA VAL A 46 6.81 -8.64 -5.53
C VAL A 46 7.34 -8.43 -4.11
N PRO A 47 6.77 -9.09 -3.09
CA PRO A 47 7.27 -9.02 -1.72
C PRO A 47 8.76 -9.33 -1.67
N SER A 48 9.54 -8.43 -1.08
CA SER A 48 10.97 -8.63 -0.87
C SER A 48 11.24 -9.31 0.47
N LEU A 49 12.49 -9.75 0.70
CA LEU A 49 12.92 -10.23 2.02
C LEU A 49 12.73 -9.17 3.12
N GLU A 50 12.85 -7.89 2.77
CA GLU A 50 12.61 -6.78 3.69
C GLU A 50 11.13 -6.71 4.10
N ASP A 51 10.20 -6.89 3.17
CA ASP A 51 8.77 -6.91 3.46
C ASP A 51 8.38 -8.10 4.37
N ILE A 52 9.02 -9.26 4.19
CA ILE A 52 8.86 -10.42 5.08
C ILE A 52 9.42 -10.13 6.47
N PHE A 53 10.63 -9.55 6.54
CA PHE A 53 11.26 -9.19 7.80
C PHE A 53 10.40 -8.20 8.60
N ILE A 54 9.89 -7.15 7.97
CA ILE A 54 9.04 -6.15 8.64
C ILE A 54 7.71 -6.78 9.10
N SER A 55 7.11 -7.64 8.28
CA SER A 55 5.89 -8.36 8.68
C SER A 55 6.10 -9.25 9.92
N MET A 56 7.29 -9.83 10.09
CA MET A 56 7.65 -10.62 11.28
C MET A 56 7.87 -9.74 12.52
N VAL A 57 8.53 -8.58 12.38
CA VAL A 57 8.79 -7.67 13.50
C VAL A 57 7.52 -6.99 13.99
N GLU A 58 6.63 -6.55 13.08
CA GLU A 58 5.36 -5.91 13.46
C GLU A 58 4.33 -6.88 14.07
N SER A 59 4.59 -8.20 14.05
CA SER A 59 3.73 -9.23 14.67
C SER A 59 4.16 -9.61 16.10
N GLN A 60 5.16 -8.94 16.67
CA GLN A 60 5.64 -9.12 18.05
C GLN A 60 5.03 -8.09 19.00
#